data_AF-A0AAI9ZCL5-F1
#
_entry.id   AF-A0AAI9ZCL5-F1
#
_cell.length_a   1.000
_cell.length_b   1.000
_cell.length_c   1.000
_cell.angle_alpha   90.00
_cell.angle_beta   90.00
_cell.angle_gamma   90.00
#
_symmetry.space_group_name_H-M   'P 1'
#
loop_
_entity.id
_entity.type
_entity.pdbx_description
1 polymer ?
#
loop_
_entity_poly.entity_id
_entity_poly.type
_entity_poly.pdbx_seq_one_letter_code
_entity_poly.pdbx_strand_id
1 'polypeptide(L)'
;MKSTSILFAILSSASLAVAGELRGPKDEDKLSRGPLPIHQLPECWQGCLQSENYLYPPNINKVSVYDFCMDKMFDMRFWSHHALGACTYSACSKAEAYVAQDWYYEICHMN
;
A
#
# COMPACT_ATOMS: atom_id res chain seq x y z
N MET A 1 -36.09 -37.46 27.77
CA MET A 1 -34.78 -37.36 27.08
C MET A 1 -34.68 -36.02 26.38
N LYS A 2 -33.64 -35.25 26.76
CA LYS A 2 -32.93 -34.17 26.04
C LYS A 2 -33.72 -33.00 25.44
N SER A 3 -33.72 -31.89 26.19
CA SER A 3 -33.82 -30.51 25.67
C SER A 3 -32.66 -30.22 24.74
N THR A 4 -32.95 -29.78 23.51
CA THR A 4 -31.97 -29.20 22.59
C THR A 4 -32.01 -27.68 22.72
N SER A 5 -31.13 -27.15 23.56
CA SER A 5 -30.79 -25.73 23.59
C SER A 5 -29.97 -25.41 22.34
N ILE A 6 -30.56 -24.67 21.40
CA ILE A 6 -29.81 -24.09 20.27
C ILE A 6 -29.20 -22.79 20.77
N LEU A 7 -27.91 -22.84 21.09
CA LEU A 7 -27.09 -21.67 21.38
C LEU A 7 -26.89 -20.88 20.07
N PHE A 8 -27.58 -19.75 19.95
CA PHE A 8 -27.20 -18.71 18.98
C PHE A 8 -25.89 -18.09 19.47
N ALA A 9 -24.78 -18.51 18.86
CA ALA A 9 -23.49 -17.86 19.04
C ALA A 9 -23.57 -16.46 18.43
N ILE A 10 -23.65 -15.46 19.29
CA ILE A 10 -23.44 -14.06 18.94
C ILE A 10 -21.99 -13.98 18.44
N LEU A 11 -21.81 -13.91 17.13
CA LEU A 11 -20.55 -13.49 16.52
C LEU A 11 -20.36 -12.03 16.89
N SER A 12 -19.71 -11.83 18.04
CA SER A 12 -19.18 -10.55 18.45
C SER A 12 -18.40 -9.98 17.27
N SER A 13 -18.94 -8.93 16.67
CA SER A 13 -18.27 -8.04 15.76
C SER A 13 -17.12 -7.39 16.52
N ALA A 14 -16.01 -8.12 16.61
CA ALA A 14 -14.74 -7.60 17.05
C ALA A 14 -14.34 -6.56 16.01
N SER A 15 -14.64 -5.30 16.30
CA SER A 15 -14.06 -4.14 15.66
C SER A 15 -12.54 -4.19 15.87
N LEU A 16 -11.85 -4.90 14.97
CA LEU A 16 -10.41 -4.76 14.73
C LEU A 16 -10.18 -3.38 14.09
N ALA A 17 -10.32 -2.33 14.87
CA ALA A 17 -10.08 -0.96 14.43
C ALA A 17 -9.24 -0.22 15.47
N VAL A 18 -8.05 -0.74 15.78
CA VAL A 18 -6.93 0.07 16.29
C VAL A 18 -5.61 -0.54 15.79
N ALA A 19 -5.45 -0.64 14.47
CA ALA A 19 -4.12 -0.48 13.91
C ALA A 19 -4.04 1.02 13.59
N GLY A 20 -3.13 1.75 14.25
CA GLY A 20 -3.06 3.21 14.16
C GLY A 20 -3.23 3.66 12.72
N GLU A 21 -4.20 4.53 12.46
CA GLU A 21 -4.44 5.09 11.13
C GLU A 21 -3.12 5.66 10.63
N LEU A 22 -2.47 4.92 9.71
CA LEU A 22 -1.50 5.44 8.77
C LEU A 22 -2.25 6.55 8.06
N ARG A 23 -2.04 7.76 8.56
CA ARG A 23 -2.83 8.95 8.25
C ARG A 23 -2.76 9.10 6.73
N GLY A 24 -3.91 8.94 6.07
CA GLY A 24 -4.00 9.16 4.63
C GLY A 24 -3.55 10.58 4.28
N PRO A 25 -3.39 10.87 2.98
CA PRO A 25 -3.00 12.20 2.51
C PRO A 25 -3.79 13.30 3.20
N LYS A 26 -3.10 14.33 3.73
CA LYS A 26 -3.74 15.44 4.47
C LYS A 26 -4.78 16.20 3.65
N ASP A 27 -4.66 16.17 2.33
CA ASP A 27 -5.46 16.94 1.39
C ASP A 27 -5.60 16.14 0.08
N GLU A 28 -6.60 15.26 0.04
CA GLU A 28 -6.82 14.35 -1.10
C GLU A 28 -6.99 15.09 -2.43
N ASP A 29 -7.59 16.29 -2.39
CA ASP A 29 -7.88 17.11 -3.55
C ASP A 29 -6.62 17.68 -4.21
N LYS A 30 -5.51 17.73 -3.47
CA LYS A 30 -4.21 18.17 -3.98
C LYS A 30 -3.37 17.07 -4.60
N LEU A 31 -3.77 15.81 -4.47
CA LEU A 31 -3.03 14.71 -5.08
C LEU A 31 -3.15 14.76 -6.59
N SER A 32 -2.03 14.54 -7.27
CA SER A 32 -2.00 14.49 -8.73
C SER A 32 -2.89 13.36 -9.26
N ARG A 33 -3.64 13.65 -10.31
CA ARG A 33 -4.35 12.63 -11.12
C ARG A 33 -3.46 12.08 -12.25
N GLY A 34 -2.22 12.58 -12.36
CA GLY A 34 -1.22 12.09 -13.29
C GLY A 34 -0.56 10.79 -12.82
N PRO A 35 0.29 10.20 -13.68
CA PRO A 35 0.94 8.92 -13.39
C PRO A 35 1.91 9.03 -12.23
N LEU A 36 2.22 7.88 -11.61
CA LEU A 36 3.29 7.79 -10.62
C LEU A 36 4.65 8.18 -11.24
N PRO A 37 5.42 9.08 -10.59
CA PRO A 37 6.73 9.47 -11.08
C PRO A 37 7.80 8.42 -10.72
N ILE A 38 7.63 7.18 -11.19
CA ILE A 38 8.48 6.02 -10.86
C ILE A 38 9.96 6.29 -11.20
N HIS A 39 10.24 7.07 -12.24
CA HIS A 39 11.59 7.45 -12.64
C HIS A 39 12.38 8.23 -11.57
N GLN A 40 11.71 8.76 -10.54
CA GLN A 40 12.35 9.45 -9.41
C GLN A 40 12.82 8.49 -8.31
N LEU A 41 12.35 7.24 -8.33
CA LEU A 41 12.80 6.23 -7.38
C LEU A 41 14.21 5.72 -7.72
N PRO A 42 14.95 5.16 -6.76
CA PRO A 42 16.20 4.45 -7.05
C PRO A 42 15.98 3.34 -8.07
N GLU A 43 16.99 3.04 -8.90
CA GLU A 43 16.87 2.03 -9.96
C GLU A 43 16.47 0.64 -9.42
N CYS A 44 16.94 0.27 -8.23
CA CYS A 44 16.55 -0.99 -7.59
C CYS A 44 15.04 -1.06 -7.32
N TRP A 45 14.43 0.05 -6.91
CA TRP A 45 12.98 0.16 -6.70
C TRP A 45 12.22 0.14 -8.01
N GLN A 46 12.72 0.84 -9.04
CA GLN A 46 12.13 0.80 -10.38
C GLN A 46 12.14 -0.63 -10.94
N GLY A 47 13.25 -1.35 -10.78
CA GLY A 47 13.39 -2.74 -11.19
C GLY A 47 12.36 -3.64 -10.51
N CYS A 48 12.24 -3.56 -9.17
CA CYS A 48 11.25 -4.31 -8.40
C CYS A 48 9.80 -3.97 -8.83
N LEU A 49 9.51 -2.68 -9.01
CA LEU A 49 8.21 -2.20 -9.48
C LEU A 49 7.81 -2.84 -10.81
N GLN A 50 8.75 -2.90 -11.77
CA GLN A 50 8.46 -3.48 -13.08
C GLN A 50 8.42 -5.01 -13.05
N SER A 51 9.28 -5.66 -12.27
CA SER A 51 9.31 -7.13 -12.20
C SER A 51 8.05 -7.70 -11.57
N GLU A 52 7.45 -7.01 -10.60
CA GLU A 52 6.28 -7.53 -9.89
C GLU A 52 4.95 -7.00 -10.45
N ASN A 53 4.99 -6.06 -11.40
CA ASN A 53 3.81 -5.41 -11.99
C ASN A 53 2.76 -6.39 -12.54
N TYR A 54 3.21 -7.53 -13.07
CA TYR A 54 2.30 -8.54 -13.63
C TYR A 54 1.60 -9.39 -12.56
N LEU A 55 2.18 -9.48 -11.35
CA LEU A 55 1.68 -10.33 -10.27
C LEU A 55 0.50 -9.71 -9.53
N TYR A 56 0.37 -8.38 -9.62
CA TYR A 56 -0.52 -7.63 -8.75
C TYR A 56 -1.18 -6.50 -9.55
N PRO A 57 -2.40 -6.70 -10.05
CA PRO A 57 -3.17 -5.61 -10.63
C PRO A 57 -3.53 -4.56 -9.56
N PRO A 58 -3.77 -3.30 -9.93
CA PRO A 58 -3.68 -2.74 -11.28
C PRO A 58 -2.24 -2.51 -11.75
N ASN A 59 -2.05 -2.41 -13.08
CA ASN A 59 -0.73 -2.10 -13.66
C ASN A 59 -0.20 -0.76 -13.11
N ILE A 60 0.92 -0.80 -12.41
CA ILE A 60 1.49 0.36 -11.70
C ILE A 60 1.82 1.53 -12.62
N ASN A 61 2.13 1.26 -13.90
CA ASN A 61 2.42 2.28 -14.90
C ASN A 61 1.15 3.03 -15.38
N LYS A 62 -0.04 2.57 -14.95
CA LYS A 62 -1.33 3.19 -15.27
C LYS A 62 -2.02 3.79 -14.05
N VAL A 63 -1.42 3.65 -12.88
CA VAL A 63 -1.99 4.12 -11.61
C VAL A 63 -1.66 5.59 -11.43
N SER A 64 -2.67 6.35 -11.02
CA SER A 64 -2.49 7.76 -10.68
C SER A 64 -1.91 7.92 -9.28
N VAL A 65 -1.23 9.04 -9.01
CA VAL A 65 -0.76 9.38 -7.65
C VAL A 65 -1.93 9.37 -6.66
N TYR A 66 -3.08 9.93 -7.02
CA TYR A 66 -4.29 9.88 -6.18
C TYR A 66 -4.68 8.45 -5.82
N ASP A 67 -4.82 7.56 -6.82
CA ASP A 67 -5.28 6.19 -6.55
C ASP A 67 -4.26 5.39 -5.72
N PHE A 68 -2.98 5.64 -5.95
CA PHE A 68 -1.88 5.06 -5.17
C PHE A 68 -1.91 5.51 -3.71
N CYS A 69 -1.99 6.82 -3.48
CA CYS A 69 -1.92 7.42 -2.14
C CYS A 69 -3.20 7.25 -1.32
N MET A 70 -4.36 7.20 -1.98
CA MET A 70 -5.64 6.98 -1.34
C MET A 70 -5.90 5.53 -0.95
N ASP A 71 -5.15 4.59 -1.52
CA ASP A 71 -5.18 3.16 -1.18
C ASP A 71 -6.61 2.57 -1.17
N LYS A 72 -7.50 3.10 -2.03
CA LYS A 72 -8.94 2.75 -2.04
C LYS A 72 -9.24 1.30 -2.42
N MET A 73 -8.21 0.55 -2.81
CA MET A 73 -8.34 -0.81 -3.32
C MET A 73 -7.66 -1.87 -2.43
N PHE A 74 -7.00 -1.52 -1.31
CA PHE A 74 -6.12 -2.43 -0.53
C PHE A 74 -4.95 -3.05 -1.32
N ASP A 75 -4.96 -2.97 -2.65
CA ASP A 75 -3.97 -3.54 -3.56
C ASP A 75 -2.62 -2.82 -3.47
N MET A 76 -2.61 -1.51 -3.21
CA MET A 76 -1.40 -0.67 -3.23
C MET A 76 -0.59 -0.80 -1.93
N ARG A 77 -1.25 -0.78 -0.77
CA ARG A 77 -0.59 -1.08 0.50
C ARG A 77 -0.13 -2.53 0.56
N PHE A 78 -0.89 -3.48 0.04
CA PHE A 78 -0.46 -4.87 -0.11
C PHE A 78 0.79 -4.98 -1.01
N TRP A 79 0.80 -4.26 -2.13
CA TRP A 79 1.95 -4.10 -3.03
C TRP A 79 3.20 -3.63 -2.28
N SER A 80 3.07 -2.56 -1.50
CA SER A 80 4.16 -1.95 -0.75
C SER A 80 4.71 -2.86 0.35
N HIS A 81 3.84 -3.64 1.00
CA HIS A 81 4.21 -4.44 2.17
C HIS A 81 4.72 -5.84 1.84
N HIS A 82 4.25 -6.46 0.76
CA HIS A 82 4.56 -7.86 0.50
C HIS A 82 5.42 -8.09 -0.74
N ALA A 83 5.06 -7.46 -1.85
CA ALA A 83 5.78 -7.60 -3.12
C ALA A 83 7.08 -6.78 -3.07
N LEU A 84 6.93 -5.46 -2.93
CA LEU A 84 8.06 -4.54 -2.87
C LEU A 84 8.98 -4.85 -1.70
N GLY A 85 8.44 -5.20 -0.53
CA GLY A 85 9.23 -5.48 0.65
C GLY A 85 10.26 -6.60 0.44
N ALA A 86 9.86 -7.69 -0.21
CA ALA A 86 10.75 -8.82 -0.46
C ALA A 86 11.79 -8.52 -1.55
N CYS A 87 11.37 -7.94 -2.68
CA CYS A 87 12.28 -7.61 -3.76
C CYS A 87 13.30 -6.54 -3.32
N THR A 88 12.82 -5.43 -2.76
CA THR A 88 13.67 -4.31 -2.36
C THR A 88 14.61 -4.66 -1.21
N TYR A 89 14.21 -5.55 -0.29
CA TYR A 89 15.12 -6.05 0.76
C TYR A 89 16.37 -6.75 0.18
N SER A 90 16.20 -7.44 -0.96
CA SER A 90 17.31 -8.13 -1.64
C SER A 90 18.08 -7.26 -2.63
N ALA A 91 17.40 -6.32 -3.28
CA ALA A 91 17.92 -5.55 -4.40
C ALA A 91 18.40 -4.14 -4.03
N CYS A 92 17.93 -3.58 -2.92
CA CYS A 92 18.19 -2.19 -2.53
C CYS A 92 19.03 -2.11 -1.25
N SER A 93 19.88 -1.08 -1.18
CA SER A 93 20.53 -0.69 0.06
C SER A 93 19.56 0.00 1.03
N LYS A 94 19.95 0.05 2.30
CA LYS A 94 19.20 0.81 3.32
C LYS A 94 19.05 2.29 2.97
N ALA A 95 20.05 2.89 2.33
CA ALA A 95 20.00 4.29 1.91
C ALA A 95 18.94 4.50 0.82
N GLU A 96 18.87 3.62 -0.18
CA GLU A 96 17.86 3.68 -1.23
C GLU A 96 16.44 3.43 -0.69
N ALA A 97 16.30 2.60 0.35
CA ALA A 97 15.03 2.43 1.04
C ALA A 97 14.53 3.74 1.69
N TYR A 98 15.43 4.55 2.26
CA TYR A 98 15.06 5.87 2.79
C TYR A 98 14.69 6.85 1.69
N VAL A 99 15.41 6.86 0.57
CA VAL A 99 15.03 7.70 -0.59
C VAL A 99 13.64 7.35 -1.11
N ALA A 100 13.31 6.06 -1.22
CA ALA A 100 11.98 5.62 -1.64
C ALA A 100 10.89 5.97 -0.62
N GLN A 101 11.22 5.92 0.67
CA GLN A 101 10.34 6.36 1.74
C GLN A 101 10.05 7.86 1.63
N ASP A 102 11.08 8.70 1.50
CA ASP A 102 10.92 10.16 1.36
C ASP A 102 10.10 10.51 0.12
N TRP A 103 10.36 9.83 -1.00
CA TRP A 103 9.56 9.95 -2.22
C TRP A 103 8.08 9.66 -1.97
N TYR A 104 7.75 8.59 -1.23
CA TYR A 104 6.36 8.26 -0.89
C TYR A 104 5.71 9.34 -0.04
N TYR A 105 6.41 9.87 0.97
CA TYR A 105 5.91 10.97 1.79
C TYR A 105 5.66 12.23 0.95
N GLU A 106 6.56 12.53 0.01
CA GLU A 106 6.44 13.68 -0.89
C GLU A 106 5.23 13.56 -1.81
N ILE A 107 5.12 12.49 -2.60
CA ILE A 107 4.04 12.38 -3.61
C ILE A 107 2.65 12.24 -2.99
N CYS A 108 2.58 11.70 -1.78
CA CYS A 108 1.32 11.52 -1.05
C CYS A 108 1.02 12.64 -0.06
N HIS A 109 1.85 13.69 -0.01
CA HIS A 109 1.73 14.80 0.94
C HIS A 109 1.53 14.33 2.40
N MET A 110 2.23 13.25 2.76
CA MET A 110 2.21 12.70 4.11
C MET A 110 3.24 13.42 4.98
N ASN A 111 3.04 13.41 6.30
CA ASN A 111 3.71 14.34 7.20
C ASN A 111 4.04 13.72 8.55
#